data_AF-I6YAP7-F1
#
_entry.id   AF-I6YAP7-F1
#
_cell.length_a   1.000
_cell.length_b   1.000
_cell.length_c   1.000
_cell.angle_alpha   90.00
_cell.angle_beta   90.00
_cell.angle_gamma   90.00
#
_symmetry.space_group_name_H-M   'P 1'
#
loop_
_entity.id
_entity.type
_entity.pdbx_description
1 polymer ?
#
loop_
_entity_poly.entity_id
_entity_poly.type
_entity_poly.pdbx_seq_one_letter_code
_entity_poly.pdbx_strand_id
1 'polypeptide(L)'
;MTEQESHTTNLSDKHIEDIVIKLLIVDPKPVPSDVLKSKFFRYVRFHHPKEFISEELFFKALNSLKQRYLIGENQFGKWYIDYLDYKPSGRFGYGYLDINEQGNGFITVKKGDEKYKKSSHFVHKKNLNGAKSGNYVKFEELEPQFKKKRVSKFSLIDANIVEILEAPSTK
;
A
#
# COMPACT_ATOMS: atom_id res chain seq x y z
N MET A 1 14.86 42.88 -13.96
CA MET A 1 13.92 41.96 -13.30
C MET A 1 13.49 40.97 -14.37
N THR A 2 14.11 39.80 -14.39
CA THR A 2 13.86 38.77 -15.41
C THR A 2 12.64 37.96 -15.01
N GLU A 3 11.70 37.84 -15.93
CA GLU A 3 10.46 37.06 -15.81
C GLU A 3 10.79 35.63 -15.38
N GLN A 4 10.16 35.16 -14.30
CA GLN A 4 10.14 33.75 -13.95
C GLN A 4 9.32 33.04 -15.03
N GLU A 5 10.01 32.42 -16.00
CA GLU A 5 9.37 31.47 -16.90
C GLU A 5 8.72 30.37 -16.05
N SER A 6 7.40 30.39 -16.04
CA SER A 6 6.56 29.29 -15.55
C SER A 6 6.88 28.06 -16.39
N HIS A 7 7.86 27.27 -15.97
CA HIS A 7 8.18 25.99 -16.59
C HIS A 7 7.03 25.01 -16.34
N THR A 8 6.17 24.86 -17.33
CA THR A 8 5.07 23.90 -17.33
C THR A 8 5.54 22.56 -17.92
N THR A 9 5.67 21.55 -17.06
CA THR A 9 5.75 20.15 -17.50
C THR A 9 4.44 19.75 -18.17
N ASN A 10 4.51 18.99 -19.27
CA ASN A 10 3.33 18.38 -19.91
C ASN A 10 3.01 17.00 -19.32
N LEU A 11 3.88 16.46 -18.46
CA LEU A 11 3.60 15.23 -17.72
C LEU A 11 2.48 15.46 -16.72
N SER A 12 1.48 14.60 -16.76
CA SER A 12 0.41 14.59 -15.77
C SER A 12 0.93 14.15 -14.40
N ASP A 13 0.27 14.60 -13.33
CA ASP A 13 0.58 14.18 -11.95
C ASP A 13 0.66 12.65 -11.83
N LYS A 14 -0.27 11.92 -12.47
CA LYS A 14 -0.28 10.45 -12.49
C LYS A 14 0.99 9.87 -13.13
N HIS A 15 1.47 10.45 -14.23
CA HIS A 15 2.68 9.97 -14.89
C HIS A 15 3.92 10.18 -14.00
N ILE A 16 4.00 11.32 -13.32
CA ILE A 16 5.06 11.62 -12.35
C ILE A 16 5.05 10.60 -11.21
N GLU A 17 3.87 10.30 -10.68
CA GLU A 17 3.65 9.28 -9.65
C GLU A 17 4.08 7.88 -10.12
N ASP A 18 3.72 7.48 -11.35
CA ASP A 18 4.08 6.19 -11.93
C ASP A 18 5.61 6.03 -12.06
N ILE A 19 6.33 7.11 -12.39
CA ILE A 19 7.81 7.10 -12.42
C ILE A 19 8.38 6.83 -11.01
N VAL A 20 7.85 7.49 -9.98
CA VAL A 20 8.28 7.28 -8.59
C VAL A 20 8.06 5.82 -8.17
N ILE A 21 6.86 5.29 -8.43
CA ILE A 21 6.53 3.88 -8.15
C ILE A 21 7.50 2.96 -8.88
N LYS A 22 7.74 3.17 -10.17
CA LYS A 22 8.65 2.36 -10.98
C LYS A 22 10.06 2.32 -10.39
N LEU A 23 10.56 3.45 -9.89
CA LEU A 23 11.90 3.52 -9.29
C LEU A 23 12.01 2.79 -7.96
N LEU A 24 10.93 2.81 -7.17
CA LEU A 24 10.89 2.13 -5.87
C LEU A 24 10.58 0.62 -6.01
N ILE A 25 9.85 0.17 -7.04
CA ILE A 25 9.59 -1.27 -7.29
C ILE A 25 10.89 -2.04 -7.58
N VAL A 26 11.86 -1.39 -8.23
CA VAL A 26 13.13 -2.05 -8.62
C VAL A 26 13.97 -2.43 -7.39
N ASP A 27 13.90 -1.66 -6.31
CA ASP A 27 14.68 -1.88 -5.09
C ASP A 27 13.77 -2.19 -3.89
N PRO A 28 13.76 -3.43 -3.37
CA PRO A 28 12.93 -3.79 -2.23
C PRO A 28 13.38 -3.12 -0.91
N LYS A 29 14.53 -2.43 -0.90
CA LYS A 29 15.04 -1.73 0.29
C LYS A 29 14.58 -0.27 0.33
N PRO A 30 14.35 0.29 1.53
CA PRO A 30 14.11 1.72 1.66
C PRO A 30 15.25 2.57 1.09
N VAL A 31 14.89 3.50 0.20
CA VAL A 31 15.79 4.38 -0.56
C VAL A 31 15.85 5.76 0.11
N PRO A 32 17.04 6.31 0.40
CA PRO A 32 17.16 7.69 0.89
C PRO A 32 16.56 8.71 -0.06
N SER A 33 15.93 9.76 0.47
CA SER A 33 15.27 10.82 -0.31
C SER A 33 16.15 11.38 -1.43
N ASP A 34 17.40 11.77 -1.15
CA ASP A 34 18.31 12.33 -2.15
C ASP A 34 18.67 11.35 -3.27
N VAL A 35 18.77 10.07 -2.94
CA VAL A 35 19.03 9.00 -3.90
C VAL A 35 17.82 8.79 -4.80
N LEU A 36 16.61 8.79 -4.22
CA LEU A 36 15.37 8.68 -4.99
C LEU A 36 15.20 9.89 -5.91
N LYS A 37 15.41 11.11 -5.39
CA LYS A 37 15.37 12.37 -6.14
C LYS A 37 16.35 12.34 -7.32
N SER A 38 17.61 11.95 -7.07
CA SER A 38 18.64 11.83 -8.11
C SER A 38 18.25 10.82 -9.19
N LYS A 39 17.73 9.65 -8.81
CA LYS A 39 17.24 8.63 -9.74
C LYS A 39 16.04 9.14 -10.56
N PHE A 40 15.12 9.84 -9.93
CA PHE A 40 13.94 10.42 -10.56
C PHE A 40 14.32 11.42 -11.66
N PHE A 41 15.12 12.44 -11.34
CA PHE A 41 15.51 13.44 -12.34
C PHE A 41 16.40 12.85 -13.45
N ARG A 42 17.24 11.86 -13.14
CA ARG A 42 17.99 11.13 -14.16
C ARG A 42 17.06 10.36 -15.11
N TYR A 43 16.03 9.71 -14.57
CA TYR A 43 15.02 9.01 -15.37
C TYR A 43 14.26 9.97 -16.27
N VAL A 44 13.77 11.09 -15.73
CA VAL A 44 13.05 12.12 -16.48
C VAL A 44 13.94 12.69 -17.59
N ARG A 45 15.19 13.07 -17.28
CA ARG A 45 16.13 13.57 -18.30
C ARG A 45 16.36 12.58 -19.44
N PHE A 46 16.40 11.28 -19.14
CA PHE A 46 16.68 10.25 -20.16
C PHE A 46 15.45 9.89 -20.98
N HIS A 47 14.28 9.74 -20.36
CA HIS A 47 13.05 9.27 -21.01
C HIS A 47 12.12 10.40 -21.49
N HIS A 48 12.27 11.59 -20.91
CA HIS A 48 11.45 12.77 -21.15
C HIS A 48 12.34 14.03 -21.28
N PRO A 49 13.26 14.08 -22.25
CA PRO A 49 14.31 15.11 -22.31
C PRO A 49 13.81 16.54 -22.52
N LYS A 50 12.55 16.70 -22.95
CA LYS A 50 11.89 18.01 -23.13
C LYS A 50 11.11 18.47 -21.90
N GLU A 51 10.95 17.60 -20.91
CA GLU A 51 10.14 17.87 -19.72
C GLU A 51 11.02 18.45 -18.62
N PHE A 52 10.53 19.50 -17.98
CA PHE A 52 11.17 20.12 -16.83
C PHE A 52 10.24 20.03 -15.63
N ILE A 53 10.63 19.22 -14.65
CA ILE A 53 9.86 18.98 -13.42
C ILE A 53 10.55 19.73 -12.29
N SER A 54 9.79 20.52 -11.53
CA SER A 54 10.30 21.16 -10.32
C SER A 54 10.47 20.17 -9.16
N GLU A 55 11.34 20.46 -8.20
CA GLU A 55 11.45 19.65 -6.98
C GLU A 55 10.12 19.58 -6.22
N GLU A 56 9.34 20.66 -6.24
CA GLU A 56 8.02 20.74 -5.61
C GLU A 56 7.05 19.70 -6.17
N LEU A 57 7.03 19.49 -7.50
CA LEU A 57 6.18 18.47 -8.13
C LEU A 57 6.62 17.05 -7.76
N PHE A 58 7.93 16.81 -7.63
CA PHE A 58 8.45 15.54 -7.12
C PHE A 58 7.98 15.27 -5.68
N PHE A 59 8.10 16.24 -4.78
CA PHE A 59 7.62 16.09 -3.40
C PHE A 59 6.09 16.00 -3.31
N LYS A 60 5.35 16.72 -4.16
CA LYS A 60 3.90 16.60 -4.29
C LYS A 60 3.50 15.17 -4.65
N ALA A 61 4.19 14.57 -5.62
CA ALA A 61 3.95 13.17 -6.00
C ALA A 61 4.26 12.19 -4.86
N LEU A 62 5.38 12.38 -4.14
CA LEU A 62 5.70 11.57 -2.96
C LEU A 62 4.61 11.66 -1.88
N ASN A 63 4.17 12.87 -1.57
CA ASN A 63 3.12 13.10 -0.57
C ASN A 63 1.77 12.51 -1.01
N SER A 64 1.38 12.69 -2.26
CA SER A 64 0.16 12.10 -2.84
C SER A 64 0.19 10.56 -2.76
N LEU A 65 1.33 9.95 -3.12
CA LEU A 65 1.52 8.50 -3.04
C LEU A 65 1.50 8.01 -1.58
N LYS A 66 2.14 8.73 -0.66
CA LYS A 66 2.17 8.41 0.77
C LYS A 66 0.79 8.51 1.42
N GLN A 67 0.01 9.55 1.10
CA GLN A 67 -1.37 9.72 1.58
C GLN A 67 -2.30 8.60 1.08
N ARG A 68 -2.05 8.09 -0.14
CA ARG A 68 -2.75 6.92 -0.69
C ARG A 68 -2.15 5.59 -0.24
N TYR A 69 -1.17 5.60 0.66
CA TYR A 69 -0.47 4.43 1.18
C TYR A 69 0.19 3.58 0.08
N LEU A 70 0.57 4.19 -1.04
CA LEU A 70 1.27 3.54 -2.16
C LEU A 70 2.77 3.39 -1.87
N ILE A 71 3.31 4.37 -1.16
CA ILE A 71 4.70 4.41 -0.72
C ILE A 71 4.74 4.80 0.75
N GLY A 72 5.80 4.41 1.43
CA GLY A 72 6.02 4.64 2.84
C GLY A 72 7.33 5.36 3.06
N GLU A 73 7.46 5.98 4.22
CA GLU A 73 8.68 6.62 4.68
C GLU A 73 8.98 6.13 6.10
N ASN A 74 10.22 5.71 6.36
CA ASN A 74 10.62 5.30 7.70
C ASN A 74 11.17 6.48 8.51
N GLN A 75 11.45 6.24 9.80
CA GLN A 75 12.02 7.26 10.71
C GLN A 75 13.36 7.87 10.27
N PHE A 76 14.02 7.28 9.27
CA PHE A 76 15.30 7.75 8.73
C PHE A 76 15.13 8.52 7.40
N GLY A 77 13.91 8.89 7.01
CA GLY A 77 13.65 9.61 5.76
C GLY A 77 13.90 8.77 4.51
N LYS A 78 13.80 7.43 4.63
CA LYS A 78 13.94 6.52 3.50
C LYS A 78 12.58 6.06 3.01
N TRP A 79 12.41 6.12 1.69
CA TRP A 79 11.18 5.84 0.97
C TRP A 79 11.17 4.42 0.43
N TYR A 80 10.05 3.75 0.55
CA TYR A 80 9.87 2.37 0.07
C TYR A 80 8.48 2.24 -0.54
N ILE A 81 8.29 1.22 -1.39
CA ILE A 81 6.94 0.83 -1.77
C ILE A 81 6.24 0.26 -0.52
N ASP A 82 5.14 0.90 -0.13
CA ASP A 82 4.25 0.46 0.96
C ASP A 82 3.09 -0.39 0.41
N TYR A 83 2.89 -0.34 -0.92
CA TYR A 83 2.16 -1.40 -1.63
C TYR A 83 3.03 -2.64 -1.79
N LEU A 84 2.86 -3.58 -0.90
CA LEU A 84 2.80 -4.93 -1.44
C LEU A 84 1.62 -4.91 -2.42
N ASP A 85 1.92 -4.89 -3.72
CA ASP A 85 0.95 -5.05 -4.82
C ASP A 85 0.25 -6.36 -4.59
N TYR A 86 -0.76 -6.30 -3.74
CA TYR A 86 -1.41 -7.46 -3.18
C TYR A 86 -2.58 -7.74 -4.10
N LYS A 87 -2.46 -8.82 -4.87
CA LYS A 87 -3.57 -9.26 -5.70
C LYS A 87 -4.45 -10.22 -4.90
N PRO A 88 -5.76 -10.24 -5.16
CA PRO A 88 -6.65 -11.26 -4.64
C PRO A 88 -6.10 -12.66 -4.97
N SER A 89 -5.95 -13.50 -3.95
CA SER A 89 -5.38 -14.85 -4.12
C SER A 89 -6.41 -15.89 -4.55
N GLY A 90 -7.71 -15.56 -4.51
CA GLY A 90 -8.81 -16.50 -4.68
C GLY A 90 -9.10 -17.37 -3.45
N ARG A 91 -8.34 -17.21 -2.35
CA ARG A 91 -8.56 -17.94 -1.10
C ARG A 91 -9.44 -17.14 -0.17
N PHE A 92 -10.62 -17.68 0.13
CA PHE A 92 -11.59 -17.04 1.00
C PHE A 92 -11.59 -17.65 2.39
N GLY A 93 -11.87 -16.82 3.38
CA GLY A 93 -12.11 -17.21 4.77
C GLY A 93 -13.25 -16.43 5.38
N TYR A 94 -13.63 -16.82 6.59
CA TYR A 94 -14.70 -16.19 7.35
C TYR A 94 -14.25 -15.97 8.80
N GLY A 95 -14.60 -14.84 9.38
CA GLY A 95 -14.23 -14.57 10.76
C GLY A 95 -14.79 -13.28 11.31
N TYR A 96 -14.54 -13.03 12.59
CA TYR A 96 -14.90 -11.78 13.24
C TYR A 96 -13.77 -10.77 13.10
N LEU A 97 -14.12 -9.57 12.68
CA LEU A 97 -13.20 -8.45 12.56
C LEU A 97 -13.06 -7.72 13.90
N ASP A 98 -11.82 -7.45 14.30
CA ASP A 98 -11.50 -6.47 15.34
C ASP A 98 -10.67 -5.34 14.74
N ILE A 99 -10.89 -4.09 15.13
CA ILE A 99 -10.22 -2.91 14.56
C ILE A 99 -9.45 -2.19 15.67
N ASN A 100 -8.16 -1.97 15.46
CA ASN A 100 -7.30 -1.27 16.42
C ASN A 100 -7.45 0.27 16.33
N GLU A 101 -6.79 0.97 17.26
CA GLU A 101 -6.80 2.45 17.33
C GLU A 101 -6.27 3.13 16.06
N GLN A 102 -5.44 2.44 15.27
CA GLN A 102 -4.91 2.94 14.00
C GLN A 102 -5.88 2.75 12.82
N GLY A 103 -7.03 2.13 13.06
CA GLY A 103 -8.05 1.83 12.07
C GLY A 103 -7.78 0.56 11.26
N ASN A 104 -6.78 -0.24 11.62
CA ASN A 104 -6.48 -1.51 10.96
C ASN A 104 -7.23 -2.68 11.61
N GLY A 105 -7.65 -3.62 10.78
CA GLY A 105 -8.40 -4.80 11.17
C GLY A 105 -7.55 -6.04 11.41
N PHE A 106 -8.05 -6.92 12.28
CA PHE A 106 -7.54 -8.26 12.51
C PHE A 106 -8.70 -9.23 12.52
N ILE A 107 -8.62 -10.31 11.73
CA ILE A 107 -9.69 -11.29 11.66
C ILE A 107 -9.38 -12.47 12.57
N THR A 108 -10.36 -12.82 13.42
CA THR A 108 -10.36 -14.03 14.22
C THR A 108 -11.30 -15.05 13.60
N VAL A 109 -10.74 -16.13 13.07
CA VAL A 109 -11.49 -17.27 12.53
C VAL A 109 -11.97 -18.14 13.71
N LYS A 110 -13.28 -18.33 13.85
CA LYS A 110 -13.86 -19.27 14.83
C LYS A 110 -14.38 -20.51 14.08
N LYS A 111 -14.06 -21.71 14.57
CA LYS A 111 -14.59 -22.97 14.06
C LYS A 111 -15.19 -23.74 15.23
N GLY A 112 -16.53 -23.82 15.30
CA GLY A 112 -17.25 -24.39 16.45
C GLY A 112 -17.16 -23.51 17.71
N ASP A 113 -17.21 -24.14 18.89
CA ASP A 113 -17.12 -23.47 20.21
C ASP A 113 -15.69 -23.07 20.61
N GLU A 114 -14.69 -23.54 19.87
CA GLU A 114 -13.29 -23.25 20.17
C GLU A 114 -12.86 -21.93 19.50
N LYS A 115 -12.56 -20.92 20.33
CA LYS A 115 -11.87 -19.70 19.90
C LYS A 115 -10.41 -20.04 19.59
N TYR A 116 -10.08 -20.31 18.33
CA TYR A 116 -8.69 -20.39 17.88
C TYR A 116 -8.05 -18.99 17.96
N LYS A 117 -7.39 -18.68 19.08
CA LYS A 117 -6.58 -17.48 19.25
C LYS A 117 -5.25 -17.66 18.49
N LYS A 118 -5.30 -17.43 17.18
CA LYS A 118 -4.15 -17.02 16.37
C LYS A 118 -4.71 -16.12 15.28
N SER A 119 -4.66 -14.81 15.51
CA SER A 119 -4.87 -13.81 14.46
C SER A 119 -3.98 -14.19 13.29
N SER A 120 -4.57 -14.67 12.20
CA SER A 120 -3.83 -15.10 11.02
C SER A 120 -3.96 -14.10 9.89
N HIS A 121 -4.95 -13.19 9.96
CA HIS A 121 -5.23 -12.26 8.88
C HIS A 121 -5.27 -10.81 9.34
N PHE A 122 -4.42 -9.99 8.75
CA PHE A 122 -4.39 -8.54 8.91
C PHE A 122 -5.19 -7.90 7.79
N VAL A 123 -6.02 -6.91 8.13
CA VAL A 123 -6.82 -6.15 7.16
C VAL A 123 -6.41 -4.69 7.28
N HIS A 124 -5.74 -4.16 6.27
CA HIS A 124 -5.43 -2.74 6.24
C HIS A 124 -6.73 -1.90 6.24
N LYS A 125 -6.74 -0.72 6.86
CA LYS A 125 -7.93 0.15 6.94
C LYS A 125 -8.64 0.41 5.59
N LYS A 126 -7.87 0.45 4.50
CA LYS A 126 -8.35 0.64 3.12
C LYS A 126 -9.14 -0.57 2.57
N ASN A 127 -8.90 -1.76 3.14
CA ASN A 127 -9.46 -3.04 2.74
C ASN A 127 -10.63 -3.47 3.66
N LEU A 128 -11.11 -2.57 4.53
CA LEU A 128 -12.21 -2.88 5.45
C LEU A 128 -13.57 -2.93 4.76
N ASN A 129 -13.70 -2.29 3.60
CA ASN A 129 -14.93 -2.26 2.79
C ASN A 129 -16.21 -1.95 3.61
N GLY A 130 -16.12 -0.95 4.51
CA GLY A 130 -17.23 -0.51 5.37
C GLY A 130 -17.47 -1.35 6.63
N ALA A 131 -16.73 -2.44 6.83
CA ALA A 131 -16.86 -3.28 8.02
C ALA A 131 -16.38 -2.57 9.29
N LYS A 132 -17.04 -2.89 10.40
CA LYS A 132 -16.76 -2.37 11.75
C LYS A 132 -16.31 -3.49 12.67
N SER A 133 -15.61 -3.13 13.75
CA SER A 133 -15.25 -4.11 14.79
C SER A 133 -16.50 -4.85 15.28
N GLY A 134 -16.40 -6.16 15.45
CA GLY A 134 -17.49 -7.08 15.80
C GLY A 134 -18.26 -7.66 14.61
N ASN A 135 -18.09 -7.15 13.38
CA ASN A 135 -18.73 -7.75 12.21
C ASN A 135 -18.19 -9.15 11.92
N TYR A 136 -19.08 -10.05 11.53
CA TYR A 136 -18.70 -11.31 10.90
C TYR A 136 -18.53 -11.05 9.40
N VAL A 137 -17.38 -11.39 8.85
CA VAL A 137 -17.01 -10.99 7.49
C VAL A 137 -16.49 -12.19 6.69
N LYS A 138 -16.78 -12.18 5.40
CA LYS A 138 -16.05 -12.96 4.41
C LYS A 138 -14.87 -12.13 3.92
N PHE A 139 -13.68 -12.71 3.95
CA PHE A 139 -12.46 -12.07 3.50
C PHE A 139 -11.75 -12.91 2.44
N GLU A 140 -10.92 -12.26 1.64
CA GLU A 140 -10.04 -12.89 0.67
C GLU A 140 -8.59 -12.61 1.04
N GLU A 141 -7.75 -13.64 1.08
CA GLU A 141 -6.32 -13.49 1.30
C GLU A 141 -5.67 -12.76 0.14
N LEU A 142 -4.70 -11.91 0.47
CA LEU A 142 -3.94 -11.13 -0.48
C LEU A 142 -2.54 -11.74 -0.65
N GLU A 143 -2.09 -11.89 -1.89
CA GLU A 143 -0.74 -12.37 -2.20
C GLU A 143 0.08 -11.33 -2.97
N PRO A 144 1.39 -11.18 -2.68
CA PRO A 144 2.20 -10.18 -3.37
C PRO A 144 2.34 -10.56 -4.85
N GLN A 145 2.11 -9.60 -5.73
CA GLN A 145 2.13 -9.75 -7.19
C GLN A 145 3.51 -10.17 -7.69
N PHE A 146 4.57 -9.72 -7.01
CA PHE A 146 5.93 -10.16 -7.26
C PHE A 146 6.30 -11.33 -6.33
N LYS A 147 6.23 -12.56 -6.86
CA LYS A 147 6.73 -13.80 -6.22
C LYS A 147 8.27 -13.83 -6.08
N LYS A 148 8.94 -12.73 -5.70
CA LYS A 148 10.37 -12.83 -5.38
C LYS A 148 10.51 -13.61 -4.08
N LYS A 149 11.09 -14.82 -4.22
CA LYS A 149 11.55 -15.70 -3.14
C LYS A 149 12.07 -14.86 -1.96
N ARG A 150 11.44 -15.00 -0.79
CA ARG A 150 11.73 -14.34 0.52
C ARG A 150 10.79 -13.19 0.91
N VAL A 151 9.49 -13.48 0.97
CA VAL A 151 8.62 -12.89 2.00
C VAL A 151 7.91 -14.00 2.76
N SER A 152 8.63 -15.09 3.05
CA SER A 152 8.15 -16.10 4.00
C SER A 152 8.67 -15.71 5.39
N LYS A 153 7.90 -14.91 6.12
CA LYS A 153 7.96 -14.76 7.60
C LYS A 153 7.06 -13.65 8.16
N PHE A 154 6.10 -13.10 7.39
CA PHE A 154 5.07 -12.30 8.06
C PHE A 154 4.22 -13.23 8.93
N SER A 155 4.08 -12.88 10.20
CA SER A 155 3.27 -13.60 11.19
C SER A 155 1.77 -13.56 10.84
N LEU A 156 1.38 -12.68 9.91
CA LEU A 156 0.03 -12.34 9.51
C LEU A 156 -0.06 -12.36 7.97
N ILE A 157 -1.18 -12.86 7.46
CA ILE A 157 -1.54 -12.86 6.04
C ILE A 157 -2.40 -11.63 5.78
N ASP A 158 -2.05 -10.79 4.80
CA ASP A 158 -2.90 -9.67 4.43
C ASP A 158 -4.23 -10.17 3.83
N ALA A 159 -5.32 -9.46 4.10
CA ALA A 159 -6.65 -9.82 3.63
C ALA A 159 -7.47 -8.58 3.22
N ASN A 160 -8.45 -8.83 2.35
CA ASN A 160 -9.47 -7.86 1.95
C ASN A 160 -10.86 -8.32 2.35
N ILE A 161 -11.68 -7.44 2.89
CA ILE A 161 -13.07 -7.76 3.23
C ILE A 161 -13.92 -7.69 1.96
N VAL A 162 -14.51 -8.83 1.63
CA VAL A 162 -15.34 -9.00 0.45
C VAL A 162 -16.80 -8.71 0.78
N GLU A 163 -17.25 -9.15 1.97
CA GLU A 163 -18.65 -9.11 2.35
C GLU A 163 -18.81 -9.08 3.88
N ILE A 164 -19.80 -8.31 4.36
CA ILE A 164 -20.25 -8.31 5.75
C ILE A 164 -21.44 -9.26 5.84
N LEU A 165 -21.34 -10.26 6.70
CA LEU A 165 -22.34 -11.32 6.85
C LEU A 165 -23.13 -11.13 8.15
N GLU A 166 -24.33 -11.69 8.18
CA GLU A 166 -25.04 -11.90 9.45
C GLU A 166 -24.25 -12.89 10.31
N ALA A 167 -24.15 -12.61 11.61
CA ALA A 167 -23.44 -13.48 12.52
C ALA A 167 -24.12 -14.86 12.56
N PRO A 168 -23.36 -15.97 12.49
CA PRO A 168 -23.96 -17.31 12.56
C PRO A 168 -24.72 -17.44 13.88
N SER A 169 -25.96 -17.92 13.80
CA SER A 169 -26.77 -18.17 15.00
C SER A 169 -26.09 -19.24 15.84
N THR A 170 -25.65 -18.85 17.03
CA THR A 170 -25.23 -19.80 18.07
C THR A 170 -26.48 -20.59 18.48
N LYS A 171 -26.61 -21.82 17.98
CA LYS A 171 -27.49 -22.82 18.57
C LYS A 171 -26.71 -23.61 19.62
#